data_AF-A0AA38GFN0-F1
#
_entry.id   AF-A0AA38GFN0-F1
#
_cell.length_a   1.000
_cell.length_b   1.000
_cell.length_c   1.000
_cell.angle_alpha   90.00
_cell.angle_beta   90.00
_cell.angle_gamma   90.00
#
_symmetry.space_group_name_H-M   'P 1'
#
loop_
_entity.id
_entity.type
_entity.pdbx_description
1 polymer ?
#
loop_
_entity_poly.entity_id
_entity_poly.type
_entity_poly.pdbx_seq_one_letter_code
_entity_poly.pdbx_strand_id
1 'polypeptide(L)'
;GFAIGSATLVSLALFEAFVIRVEISTVDVLTPKLFIGLIVGAMLPYRFSAMTMKSVGSAALKMVEEVSRHINTIPGLMEGTAKLDYATCVKISTDASLKELIPPGCLVMLTPQVAISASNTGGAWDNEKKYIEVEKTGQLLAKPI
;
A
#
# COMPACT_ATOMS: atom_id res chain seq x y z
N GLY A 1 -21.01 7.59 0.94
CA GLY A 1 -21.52 6.69 1.99
C GLY A 1 -21.67 5.26 1.50
N PHE A 2 -22.57 5.02 0.54
CA PHE A 2 -22.94 3.67 0.08
C PHE A 2 -21.76 2.80 -0.40
N ALA A 3 -20.82 3.35 -1.18
CA ALA A 3 -19.64 2.62 -1.64
C ALA A 3 -18.75 2.12 -0.48
N ILE A 4 -18.57 2.92 0.57
CA ILE A 4 -17.76 2.53 1.73
C ILE A 4 -18.51 1.47 2.55
N GLY A 5 -19.80 1.68 2.82
CA GLY A 5 -20.62 0.74 3.59
C GLY A 5 -20.74 -0.64 2.91
N SER A 6 -21.00 -0.67 1.60
CA SER A 6 -21.03 -1.92 0.83
C SER A 6 -19.65 -2.59 0.77
N ALA A 7 -18.58 -1.84 0.55
CA ALA A 7 -17.22 -2.38 0.57
C ALA A 7 -16.86 -3.01 1.92
N THR A 8 -17.24 -2.41 3.06
CA THR A 8 -16.99 -2.98 4.39
C THR A 8 -17.73 -4.31 4.60
N LEU A 9 -19.00 -4.40 4.21
CA LEU A 9 -19.78 -5.64 4.34
C LEU A 9 -19.24 -6.74 3.43
N VAL A 10 -18.91 -6.40 2.17
CA VAL A 10 -18.31 -7.36 1.22
C VAL A 10 -16.93 -7.81 1.69
N SER A 11 -16.11 -6.90 2.22
CA SER A 11 -14.77 -7.25 2.74
C SER A 11 -14.86 -8.21 3.93
N LEU A 12 -15.84 -8.03 4.83
CA LEU A 12 -16.07 -8.95 5.93
C LEU A 12 -16.52 -10.33 5.44
N ALA A 13 -17.43 -10.39 4.47
CA ALA A 13 -17.87 -11.64 3.87
C ALA A 13 -16.73 -12.39 3.14
N LEU A 14 -15.89 -11.66 2.40
CA LEU A 14 -14.71 -12.23 1.75
C LEU A 14 -13.66 -12.69 2.77
N PHE A 15 -13.52 -12.00 3.90
CA PHE A 15 -12.64 -12.41 4.98
C PHE A 15 -13.12 -13.72 5.63
N GLU A 16 -14.42 -13.86 5.89
CA GLU A 16 -15.00 -15.13 6.39
C GLU A 16 -14.78 -16.28 5.38
N ALA A 17 -15.04 -16.04 4.09
CA ALA A 17 -14.79 -17.02 3.04
C ALA A 17 -13.29 -17.40 2.95
N PHE A 18 -12.38 -16.45 3.18
CA PHE A 18 -10.93 -16.70 3.22
C PHE A 18 -10.53 -17.59 4.40
N VAL A 19 -11.06 -17.34 5.61
CA VAL A 19 -10.79 -18.15 6.81
C VAL A 19 -11.23 -19.60 6.59
N ILE A 20 -12.41 -19.81 6.00
CA ILE A 20 -12.91 -21.13 5.63
C ILE A 20 -11.98 -21.80 4.60
N ARG A 21 -11.53 -21.06 3.58
CA ARG A 21 -10.71 -21.63 2.50
C ARG A 21 -9.32 -22.06 2.95
N VAL A 22 -8.74 -21.36 3.93
CA VAL A 22 -7.40 -21.62 4.50
C VAL A 22 -7.46 -22.60 5.69
N GLU A 23 -8.66 -23.10 6.05
CA GLU A 23 -8.87 -24.09 7.10
C GLU A 23 -8.37 -23.61 8.49
N ILE A 24 -8.50 -22.32 8.78
CA ILE A 24 -8.15 -21.76 10.08
C ILE A 24 -9.33 -21.98 11.04
N SER A 25 -9.11 -22.73 12.11
CA SER A 25 -10.15 -23.14 13.07
C SER A 25 -10.60 -22.01 14.01
N THR A 26 -9.70 -21.12 14.43
CA THR A 26 -10.05 -19.93 15.23
C THR A 26 -9.17 -18.74 14.88
N VAL A 27 -9.80 -17.57 14.73
CA VAL A 27 -9.12 -16.29 14.50
C VAL A 27 -8.97 -15.58 15.84
N ASP A 28 -7.84 -15.79 16.51
CA ASP A 28 -7.52 -15.14 17.79
C ASP A 28 -6.66 -13.89 17.61
N VAL A 29 -7.21 -12.75 18.04
CA VAL A 29 -6.57 -11.43 17.96
C VAL A 29 -5.38 -11.31 18.91
N LEU A 30 -5.34 -12.10 19.98
CA LEU A 30 -4.24 -12.10 20.94
C LEU A 30 -3.00 -12.85 20.43
N THR A 31 -3.13 -13.61 19.34
CA THR A 31 -1.99 -14.30 18.74
C THR A 31 -1.03 -13.28 18.09
N PRO A 32 0.29 -13.33 18.40
CA PRO A 32 1.26 -12.33 17.90
C PRO A 32 1.25 -12.14 16.39
N LYS A 33 1.09 -13.23 15.62
CA LYS A 33 1.04 -13.19 14.15
C LYS A 33 -0.14 -12.36 13.64
N LEU A 34 -1.31 -12.51 14.27
CA LEU A 34 -2.53 -11.80 13.89
C LEU A 34 -2.47 -10.32 14.29
N PHE A 35 -1.96 -10.05 15.50
CA PHE A 35 -1.85 -8.69 16.03
C PHE A 35 -0.92 -7.81 15.20
N ILE A 36 0.24 -8.33 14.77
CA ILE A 36 1.16 -7.62 13.86
C ILE A 36 0.48 -7.36 12.51
N GLY A 37 -0.23 -8.36 11.97
CA GLY A 37 -1.00 -8.22 10.72
C GLY A 37 -2.08 -7.14 10.81
N LEU A 38 -2.78 -7.05 11.95
CA LEU A 38 -3.80 -6.04 12.21
C LEU A 38 -3.23 -4.62 12.22
N ILE A 39 -2.12 -4.39 12.94
CA ILE A 39 -1.46 -3.08 13.01
C ILE A 39 -0.94 -2.67 11.63
N VAL A 40 -0.22 -3.56 10.95
CA VAL A 40 0.32 -3.26 9.62
C VAL A 40 -0.82 -3.00 8.62
N GLY A 41 -1.89 -3.80 8.67
CA GLY A 41 -3.09 -3.61 7.86
C GLY A 41 -3.75 -2.25 8.08
N ALA A 42 -3.88 -1.81 9.33
CA ALA A 42 -4.46 -0.51 9.68
C ALA A 42 -3.63 0.68 9.20
N MET A 43 -2.30 0.51 9.00
CA MET A 43 -1.43 1.57 8.48
C MET A 43 -1.49 1.72 6.95
N LEU A 44 -1.97 0.72 6.20
CA LEU A 44 -1.99 0.75 4.73
C LEU A 44 -2.84 1.90 4.15
N PRO A 45 -4.06 2.20 4.65
CA PRO A 45 -4.84 3.33 4.16
C PRO A 45 -4.16 4.69 4.37
N TYR A 46 -3.40 4.83 5.47
CA TYR A 46 -2.60 6.03 5.74
C TYR A 46 -1.46 6.16 4.73
N ARG A 47 -0.76 5.06 4.42
CA ARG A 47 0.30 5.05 3.41
C ARG A 47 -0.23 5.35 2.02
N PHE A 48 -1.38 4.76 1.66
CA PHE A 48 -2.08 5.03 0.41
C PHE A 48 -2.44 6.52 0.28
N SER A 49 -3.06 7.09 1.33
CA SER A 49 -3.42 8.50 1.37
C SER A 49 -2.21 9.43 1.27
N ALA A 50 -1.10 9.10 1.95
CA ALA A 50 0.12 9.90 1.88
C ALA A 50 0.71 9.95 0.47
N MET A 51 0.70 8.83 -0.25
CA MET A 51 1.18 8.78 -1.64
C MET A 51 0.28 9.59 -2.57
N THR A 52 -1.04 9.38 -2.52
CA THR A 52 -1.98 10.10 -3.39
C THR A 52 -1.96 11.61 -3.12
N MET A 53 -1.91 12.05 -1.87
CA MET A 53 -1.79 13.47 -1.51
C MET A 53 -0.48 14.09 -1.98
N LYS A 54 0.65 13.37 -1.85
CA LYS A 54 1.95 13.85 -2.34
C LYS A 54 1.95 14.01 -3.87
N SER A 55 1.37 13.04 -4.59
CA SER A 55 1.25 13.08 -6.04
C SER A 55 0.37 14.23 -6.52
N VAL A 56 -0.78 14.44 -5.88
CA VAL A 56 -1.66 15.59 -6.18
C VAL A 56 -0.93 16.90 -5.90
N GLY A 57 -0.20 17.00 -4.78
CA GLY A 57 0.58 18.20 -4.45
C GLY A 57 1.62 18.55 -5.52
N SER A 58 2.38 17.55 -6.00
CA SER A 58 3.38 17.78 -7.05
C SER A 58 2.75 18.19 -8.38
N ALA A 59 1.64 17.56 -8.77
CA ALA A 59 0.90 17.93 -9.98
C ALA A 59 0.32 19.35 -9.91
N ALA A 60 -0.26 19.69 -8.76
CA ALA A 60 -0.83 21.02 -8.52
C ALA A 60 0.24 22.12 -8.57
N LEU A 61 1.44 21.89 -8.01
CA LEU A 61 2.55 22.85 -8.07
C LEU A 61 2.95 23.15 -9.52
N LYS A 62 3.10 22.12 -10.37
CA LYS A 62 3.42 22.30 -11.80
C LYS A 62 2.31 23.05 -12.54
N MET A 63 1.06 22.77 -12.19
CA MET A 63 -0.09 23.42 -12.80
C MET A 63 -0.15 24.92 -12.42
N VAL A 64 0.18 25.28 -11.19
CA VAL A 64 0.30 26.68 -10.74
C VAL A 64 1.46 27.39 -11.43
N GLU A 65 2.62 26.73 -11.57
CA GLU A 65 3.78 27.29 -12.26
C GLU A 65 3.47 27.60 -13.73
N GLU A 66 2.77 26.71 -14.44
CA GLU A 66 2.33 26.97 -15.81
C GLU A 66 1.28 28.08 -15.90
N VAL A 67 0.32 28.14 -14.98
CA VAL A 67 -0.66 29.24 -14.96
C VAL A 67 0.05 30.56 -14.72
N SER A 68 1.04 30.60 -13.82
CA SER A 68 1.86 31.79 -13.58
C SER A 68 2.66 32.19 -14.82
N ARG A 69 3.26 31.23 -15.53
CA ARG A 69 3.95 31.47 -16.81
C ARG A 69 3.01 32.09 -17.84
N HIS A 70 1.81 31.56 -18.00
CA HIS A 70 0.82 32.10 -18.94
C HIS A 70 0.42 33.55 -18.59
N ILE A 71 0.18 33.84 -17.31
CA ILE A 71 -0.16 35.19 -16.83
C ILE A 71 0.97 36.19 -17.13
N ASN A 72 2.23 35.79 -16.91
CA ASN A 72 3.37 36.69 -17.07
C ASN A 72 3.86 36.84 -18.51
N THR A 73 3.64 35.84 -19.37
CA THR A 73 4.21 35.80 -20.74
C THR A 73 3.22 36.22 -21.82
N ILE A 74 1.91 36.01 -21.61
CA ILE A 74 0.88 36.34 -22.61
C ILE A 74 0.28 37.72 -22.28
N PRO A 75 0.68 38.80 -22.98
CA PRO A 75 0.05 40.10 -22.81
C PRO A 75 -1.42 40.04 -23.26
N GLY A 76 -2.31 40.70 -22.51
CA GLY A 76 -3.75 40.69 -22.78
C GLY A 76 -4.51 39.49 -22.20
N LEU A 77 -3.84 38.52 -21.55
CA LEU A 77 -4.52 37.38 -20.92
C LEU A 77 -5.35 37.82 -19.70
N MET A 78 -4.80 38.69 -18.84
CA MET A 78 -5.54 39.26 -17.70
C MET A 78 -6.65 40.23 -18.14
N GLU A 79 -6.48 40.86 -19.29
CA GLU A 79 -7.44 41.82 -19.88
C GLU A 79 -8.55 41.10 -20.66
N GLY A 80 -8.47 39.77 -20.81
CA GLY A 80 -9.46 38.93 -21.49
C GLY A 80 -9.40 38.99 -23.02
N THR A 81 -8.36 39.60 -23.60
CA THR A 81 -8.21 39.77 -25.05
C THR A 81 -7.43 38.62 -25.71
N ALA A 82 -6.58 37.92 -24.96
CA ALA A 82 -5.80 36.77 -25.44
C ALA A 82 -6.38 35.41 -24.98
N LYS A 83 -6.20 34.35 -25.79
CA LYS A 83 -6.66 32.99 -25.46
C LYS A 83 -5.59 32.21 -24.69
N LEU A 84 -6.01 31.52 -23.62
CA LEU A 84 -5.14 30.63 -22.83
C LEU A 84 -4.87 29.31 -23.55
N ASP A 85 -3.64 28.79 -23.43
CA ASP A 85 -3.34 27.43 -23.85
C ASP A 85 -3.79 26.41 -22.79
N TYR A 86 -4.98 25.85 -23.01
CA TYR A 86 -5.53 24.80 -22.17
C TYR A 86 -4.87 23.43 -22.40
N ALA A 87 -4.31 23.19 -23.59
CA ALA A 87 -3.76 21.88 -23.95
C ALA A 87 -2.56 21.51 -23.07
N THR A 88 -1.70 22.49 -22.79
CA THR A 88 -0.56 22.30 -21.88
C THR A 88 -1.01 21.97 -20.45
N CYS A 89 -2.06 22.64 -19.95
CA CYS A 89 -2.60 22.39 -18.61
C CYS A 89 -3.22 20.98 -18.50
N VAL A 90 -4.00 20.57 -19.52
CA VAL A 90 -4.56 19.22 -19.60
C VAL A 90 -3.45 18.17 -19.64
N LYS A 91 -2.43 18.38 -20.48
CA LYS A 91 -1.30 17.45 -20.61
C LYS A 91 -0.59 17.22 -19.28
N ILE A 92 -0.34 18.26 -18.49
CA ILE A 92 0.33 18.13 -17.19
C ILE A 92 -0.48 17.29 -16.21
N SER A 93 -1.80 17.52 -16.15
CA SER A 93 -2.69 16.73 -15.30
C SER A 93 -2.75 15.26 -15.75
N THR A 94 -2.82 15.00 -17.06
CA THR A 94 -2.85 13.65 -17.63
C THR A 94 -1.54 12.90 -17.38
N ASP A 95 -0.39 13.50 -17.71
CA ASP A 95 0.92 12.88 -17.55
C ASP A 95 1.22 12.58 -16.07
N ALA A 96 0.88 13.50 -15.17
CA ALA A 96 1.05 13.30 -13.74
C ALA A 96 0.14 12.17 -13.23
N SER A 97 -1.14 12.15 -13.61
CA SER A 97 -2.09 11.13 -13.15
C SER A 97 -1.69 9.72 -13.59
N LEU A 98 -1.25 9.57 -14.84
CA LEU A 98 -0.84 8.27 -15.37
C LEU A 98 0.42 7.72 -14.68
N LYS A 99 1.39 8.59 -14.41
CA LYS A 99 2.66 8.19 -13.78
C LYS A 99 2.50 7.93 -12.28
N GLU A 100 1.77 8.77 -11.59
CA GLU A 100 1.67 8.75 -10.12
C GLU A 100 0.65 7.74 -9.57
N LEU A 101 -0.22 7.17 -10.43
CA LEU A 101 -1.17 6.13 -10.00
C LEU A 101 -0.52 4.75 -9.86
N ILE A 102 0.62 4.50 -10.52
CA ILE A 102 1.30 3.20 -10.51
C ILE A 102 1.74 2.81 -9.09
N PRO A 103 2.44 3.67 -8.32
CA PRO A 103 2.87 3.31 -6.96
C PRO A 103 1.74 2.94 -5.98
N PRO A 104 0.66 3.73 -5.81
CA PRO A 104 -0.44 3.36 -4.93
C PRO A 104 -1.19 2.12 -5.41
N GLY A 105 -1.31 1.91 -6.74
CA GLY A 105 -1.89 0.69 -7.29
C GLY A 105 -1.06 -0.56 -6.98
N CYS A 106 0.26 -0.48 -7.18
CA CYS A 106 1.19 -1.55 -6.82
C CYS A 106 1.15 -1.87 -5.33
N LEU A 107 1.04 -0.86 -4.45
CA LEU A 107 0.93 -1.09 -3.00
C LEU A 107 -0.27 -2.01 -2.68
N VAL A 108 -1.45 -1.69 -3.21
CA VAL A 108 -2.68 -2.45 -2.92
C VAL A 108 -2.58 -3.88 -3.47
N MET A 109 -2.04 -4.06 -4.68
CA MET A 109 -1.95 -5.38 -5.33
C MET A 109 -0.87 -6.27 -4.71
N LEU A 110 0.28 -5.70 -4.31
CA LEU A 110 1.41 -6.46 -3.79
C LEU A 110 1.30 -6.78 -2.29
N THR A 111 0.52 -6.01 -1.53
CA THR A 111 0.40 -6.19 -0.06
C THR A 111 0.01 -7.63 0.32
N PRO A 112 -1.05 -8.26 -0.24
CA PRO A 112 -1.42 -9.62 0.13
C PRO A 112 -0.33 -10.65 -0.22
N GLN A 113 0.36 -10.46 -1.36
CA GLN A 113 1.41 -11.37 -1.82
C GLN A 113 2.62 -11.34 -0.89
N VAL A 114 3.06 -10.14 -0.50
CA VAL A 114 4.18 -9.95 0.43
C VAL A 114 3.82 -10.49 1.81
N ALA A 115 2.59 -10.25 2.29
CA ALA A 115 2.14 -10.76 3.58
C ALA A 115 2.15 -12.30 3.66
N ILE A 116 1.74 -12.98 2.58
CA ILE A 116 1.77 -14.45 2.49
C ILE A 116 3.23 -14.94 2.47
N SER A 117 4.08 -14.35 1.65
CA SER A 117 5.51 -14.74 1.54
C SER A 117 6.27 -14.54 2.86
N ALA A 118 6.03 -13.43 3.55
CA ALA A 118 6.63 -13.14 4.84
C ALA A 118 6.19 -14.15 5.92
N SER A 119 4.93 -14.60 5.86
CA SER A 119 4.40 -15.60 6.79
C SER A 119 5.09 -16.96 6.65
N ASN A 120 5.36 -17.40 5.41
CA ASN A 120 6.05 -18.67 5.14
C ASN A 120 7.53 -18.61 5.53
N THR A 121 8.19 -17.47 5.27
CA THR A 121 9.61 -17.27 5.55
C THR A 121 9.91 -17.23 7.05
N GLY A 122 9.04 -16.58 7.84
CA GLY A 122 9.19 -16.52 9.30
C GLY A 122 9.02 -17.90 9.96
N GLY A 123 8.10 -18.73 9.45
CA GLY A 123 7.93 -20.11 9.91
C GLY A 123 9.13 -21.00 9.59
N ALA A 124 9.70 -20.87 8.39
CA ALA A 124 10.89 -21.62 7.98
C ALA A 124 12.11 -21.32 8.88
N TRP A 125 12.34 -20.05 9.20
CA TRP A 125 13.44 -19.61 10.07
C TRP A 125 13.26 -20.08 11.53
N ASP A 126 12.03 -20.10 12.06
CA ASP A 126 11.76 -20.66 13.40
C ASP A 126 12.01 -22.17 13.44
N ASN A 127 11.64 -22.87 12.37
CA ASN A 127 11.86 -24.31 12.25
C ASN A 127 13.36 -24.63 12.16
N GLU A 128 14.13 -23.90 11.34
CA GLU A 128 15.60 -24.02 11.27
C GLU A 128 16.30 -23.80 12.60
N LYS A 129 15.90 -22.80 13.39
CA LYS A 129 16.46 -22.59 14.73
C LYS A 129 16.20 -23.78 15.65
N LYS A 130 14.98 -24.32 15.64
CA LYS A 130 14.64 -25.53 16.40
C LYS A 130 15.46 -26.73 15.95
N TYR A 131 15.69 -26.92 14.64
CA TYR A 131 16.55 -27.99 14.15
C TYR A 131 17.97 -27.88 14.71
N ILE A 132 18.56 -26.67 14.70
CA ILE A 132 19.92 -26.44 15.24
C ILE A 132 19.97 -26.61 16.76
N GLU A 133 18.94 -26.18 17.49
CA GLU A 133 18.84 -26.34 18.95
C GLU A 133 18.69 -27.81 19.36
N VAL A 134 17.89 -28.59 18.63
CA VAL A 134 17.74 -30.04 18.85
C VAL A 134 19.05 -30.78 18.53
N GLU A 135 19.73 -30.42 17.44
CA GLU A 135 21.03 -31.00 17.07
C GLU A 135 22.10 -30.76 18.16
N LYS A 136 22.20 -29.53 18.68
CA LYS A 136 23.11 -29.20 19.78
C LYS A 136 22.75 -29.92 21.08
N THR A 137 21.47 -30.09 21.38
CA THR A 137 20.99 -30.82 22.56
C THR A 137 21.30 -32.32 22.45
N GLY A 138 21.17 -32.91 21.25
CA GLY A 138 21.56 -34.29 20.96
C GLY A 138 23.06 -34.55 21.12
N GLN A 139 23.91 -33.60 20.71
CA GLN A 139 25.36 -33.69 20.94
C GLN A 139 25.76 -33.58 22.42
N LEU A 140 24.99 -32.84 23.23
CA LEU A 140 25.25 -32.71 24.67
C LEU A 140 24.88 -33.98 25.46
N LEU A 141 23.87 -34.74 25.02
CA LEU A 141 23.49 -36.03 25.62
C LEU A 141 24.39 -37.21 25.18
N ALA A 142 25.09 -37.08 24.05
CA ALA A 142 26.02 -38.08 23.54
C ALA A 142 27.45 -37.94 24.10
N LYS A 143 27.70 -36.97 24.99
CA LYS A 143 29.01 -36.80 25.62
C LYS A 143 29.07 -37.69 26.88
N PRO A 144 29.81 -38.82 26.86
CA PRO A 144 29.97 -39.63 28.06
C PRO A 144 30.74 -38.82 29.12
N ILE A 145 30.28 -38.93 30.36
CA ILE A 145 31.01 -38.48 31.56
C ILE A 145 32.27 -39.33 31.71
#